data_AF-A0A0X8HRB0-F1
#
_entry.id   AF-A0A0X8HRB0-F1
#
_cell.length_a   1.000
_cell.length_b   1.000
_cell.length_c   1.000
_cell.angle_alpha   90.00
_cell.angle_beta   90.00
_cell.angle_gamma   90.00
#
_symmetry.space_group_name_H-M   'P 1'
#
loop_
_entity.id
_entity.type
_entity.pdbx_description
1 polymer ?
#
loop_
_entity_poly.entity_id
_entity_poly.type
_entity_poly.pdbx_seq_one_letter_code
_entity_poly.pdbx_strand_id
1 'polypeptide(L)'
;MSEDQCSYCNGSEAHELWVQCGKCPQWVHVRCIPIQFTTSEDYPIKSSEVVQFICTKHGGDPILTVKSKKRRKMPLVNEGKKPQRYSLRAKGQIDYITLNEGQDVRLRSKHPHIDPFLRCFEKWRSVDETISSEQLLKLFPSVTTPLKVNDPAHSGMKVPPLDVAILTKIVGEDHVVDVMDVQSQQNERWTMKQWNDYYTNTPAKDRDRIRNVISFEVSGIPELGKGIQRPTVVDVNDLADLVWPETYDENVGDPPKVKKYILMSVANAYTDFHLDFSGTSVYYNILKGSKKFILFPPTDSNLAEYKRWCDDDNQSLIFLGDRLDKGVAYELTAGDLFMIPAGYIHAVYTPEDSFIVGGNYLSLRDLTTHIKIVKIEQETHVPKKFTFPKFEIVMGRTCEWLLKDESRVEKTGIDHVQSLIRYLRDPKVKYKPTDYKTKWTMIKKLNDIVDNKATAATKKSN
;
A
#
# COMPACT_ATOMS: atom_id res chain seq x y z
N MET A 1 -37.18 -4.54 16.20
CA MET A 1 -37.80 -3.29 15.72
C MET A 1 -38.54 -2.68 16.90
N SER A 2 -38.00 -1.65 17.54
CA SER A 2 -38.73 -0.89 18.56
C SER A 2 -39.38 0.31 17.88
N GLU A 3 -40.67 0.52 18.13
CA GLU A 3 -41.45 1.64 17.63
C GLU A 3 -41.04 2.93 18.34
N ASP A 4 -40.01 3.61 17.81
CA ASP A 4 -39.59 4.92 18.32
C ASP A 4 -40.66 5.97 17.98
N GLN A 5 -41.51 6.33 18.96
CA GLN A 5 -42.51 7.39 18.88
C GLN A 5 -41.90 8.75 19.26
N CYS A 6 -42.32 9.84 18.59
CA CYS A 6 -41.88 11.20 18.93
C CYS A 6 -42.36 11.57 20.33
N SER A 7 -41.47 11.95 21.24
CA SER A 7 -41.85 12.24 22.64
C SER A 7 -42.72 13.48 22.85
N TYR A 8 -42.91 14.31 21.82
CA TYR A 8 -43.74 15.52 21.90
C TYR A 8 -45.16 15.29 21.37
N CYS A 9 -45.31 14.53 20.29
CA CYS A 9 -46.62 14.26 19.68
C CYS A 9 -47.08 12.80 19.82
N ASN A 10 -46.27 11.92 20.43
CA ASN A 10 -46.52 10.47 20.53
C ASN A 10 -46.89 9.82 19.18
N GLY A 11 -46.39 10.35 18.07
CA GLY A 11 -46.69 9.85 16.72
C GLY A 11 -48.01 10.35 16.11
N SER A 12 -48.70 11.30 16.73
CA SER A 12 -49.95 11.88 16.21
C SER A 12 -49.77 12.82 15.02
N GLU A 13 -48.54 13.27 14.76
CA GLU A 13 -48.20 14.17 13.66
C GLU A 13 -47.19 13.52 12.72
N ALA A 14 -47.41 13.67 11.41
CA ALA A 14 -46.52 13.14 10.37
C ALA A 14 -45.55 14.23 9.89
N HIS A 15 -44.56 14.58 10.71
CA HIS A 15 -43.48 15.49 10.28
C HIS A 15 -42.33 14.70 9.63
N GLU A 16 -41.78 15.27 8.57
CA GLU A 16 -40.74 14.59 7.78
C GLU A 16 -39.35 14.64 8.42
N LEU A 17 -39.05 15.67 9.21
CA LEU A 17 -37.72 15.92 9.77
C LEU A 17 -37.62 15.53 11.25
N TRP A 18 -36.77 14.52 11.51
CA TRP A 18 -36.51 13.99 12.85
C TRP A 18 -35.13 14.37 13.35
N VAL A 19 -35.00 14.54 14.67
CA VAL A 19 -33.73 14.76 15.35
C VAL A 19 -33.66 13.90 16.62
N GLN A 20 -32.51 13.26 16.84
CA GLN A 20 -32.23 12.52 18.07
C GLN A 20 -31.55 13.43 19.08
N CYS A 21 -31.86 13.26 20.36
CA CYS A 21 -31.11 13.91 21.42
C CYS A 21 -29.64 13.45 21.42
N GLY A 22 -28.70 14.39 21.50
CA GLY A 22 -27.26 14.09 21.56
C GLY A 22 -26.77 13.41 22.85
N LYS A 23 -27.65 13.20 23.84
CA LYS A 23 -27.31 12.61 25.15
C LYS A 23 -28.14 11.37 25.53
N CYS A 24 -29.23 11.05 24.82
CA CYS A 24 -30.05 9.86 25.09
C CYS A 24 -30.74 9.37 23.82
N PRO A 25 -31.31 8.15 23.79
CA PRO A 25 -31.89 7.60 22.57
C PRO A 25 -33.21 8.25 22.13
N GLN A 26 -33.67 9.32 22.79
CA GLN A 26 -34.95 9.97 22.49
C GLN A 26 -34.96 10.63 21.11
N TRP A 27 -36.04 10.38 20.37
CA TRP A 27 -36.32 10.92 19.05
C TRP A 27 -37.49 11.88 19.08
N VAL A 28 -37.36 12.99 18.37
CA VAL A 28 -38.43 13.99 18.24
C VAL A 28 -38.48 14.53 16.82
N HIS A 29 -39.64 14.99 16.39
CA HIS A 29 -39.73 15.82 15.20
C HIS A 29 -39.13 17.19 15.49
N VAL A 30 -38.37 17.73 14.55
CA VAL A 30 -37.83 19.09 14.64
C VAL A 30 -38.94 20.11 14.87
N ARG A 31 -40.07 19.97 14.18
CA ARG A 31 -41.22 20.88 14.29
C ARG A 31 -42.01 20.74 15.60
N CYS A 32 -41.84 19.63 16.32
CA CYS A 32 -42.48 19.47 17.62
C CYS A 32 -41.65 20.09 18.77
N ILE A 33 -40.41 20.50 18.52
CA ILE A 33 -39.62 21.28 19.47
C ILE A 33 -40.11 22.73 19.37
N PRO A 34 -40.57 23.39 20.44
CA PRO A 34 -41.05 24.76 20.35
C PRO A 34 -39.97 25.72 19.80
N ILE A 35 -40.36 26.63 18.91
CA ILE A 35 -39.41 27.48 18.15
C ILE A 35 -38.51 28.34 19.05
N GLN A 36 -39.00 28.76 20.21
CA GLN A 36 -38.25 29.49 21.24
C GLN A 36 -37.01 28.74 21.76
N PHE A 37 -36.97 27.42 21.58
CA PHE A 37 -35.87 26.55 21.94
C PHE A 37 -34.93 26.26 20.76
N THR A 38 -35.16 26.93 19.63
CA THR A 38 -34.32 26.84 18.43
C THR A 38 -33.41 28.05 18.36
N THR A 39 -32.13 27.87 18.00
CA THR A 39 -31.19 29.00 17.83
C THR A 39 -31.39 29.79 16.53
N SER A 40 -32.55 29.62 15.87
CA SER A 40 -32.94 30.26 14.61
C SER A 40 -34.41 30.68 14.69
N GLU A 41 -34.76 31.77 14.03
CA GLU A 41 -36.14 32.28 13.96
C GLU A 41 -37.07 31.34 13.17
N ASP A 42 -36.51 30.51 12.29
CA ASP A 42 -37.24 29.54 11.48
C ASP A 42 -36.79 28.11 11.78
N TYR A 43 -37.70 27.14 11.65
CA TYR A 43 -37.32 25.73 11.67
C TYR A 43 -36.43 25.39 10.47
N PRO A 44 -35.40 24.54 10.66
CA PRO A 44 -34.57 24.08 9.57
C PRO A 44 -35.40 23.28 8.59
N ILE A 45 -35.24 23.58 7.30
CA ILE A 45 -35.95 22.88 6.22
C ILE A 45 -35.21 21.58 5.87
N LYS A 46 -33.89 21.57 6.05
CA LYS A 46 -33.01 20.43 5.77
C LYS A 46 -32.30 19.96 7.04
N SER A 47 -32.06 18.66 7.16
CA SER A 47 -31.28 18.08 8.26
C SER A 47 -29.88 18.68 8.36
N SER A 48 -29.28 19.08 7.24
CA SER A 48 -27.96 19.72 7.19
C SER A 48 -27.88 21.08 7.89
N GLU A 49 -29.02 21.69 8.19
CA GLU A 49 -29.12 22.94 8.96
C GLU A 49 -29.10 22.66 10.48
N VAL A 50 -29.37 21.43 10.92
CA VAL A 50 -29.35 21.06 12.35
C VAL A 50 -27.92 20.72 12.79
N VAL A 51 -27.46 21.36 13.86
CA VAL A 51 -26.14 21.13 14.48
C VAL A 51 -26.25 20.15 15.64
N GLN A 52 -27.20 20.36 16.54
CA GLN A 52 -27.38 19.53 17.75
C GLN A 52 -28.78 19.70 18.33
N PHE A 53 -29.30 18.66 18.97
CA PHE A 53 -30.48 18.74 19.83
C PHE A 53 -30.22 18.12 21.19
N ILE A 54 -30.56 18.82 22.28
CA ILE A 54 -30.57 18.29 23.65
C ILE A 54 -32.00 18.33 24.17
N CYS A 55 -32.50 17.20 24.67
CA CYS A 55 -33.85 17.09 25.23
C CYS A 55 -33.89 17.41 26.73
N THR A 56 -35.11 17.61 27.24
CA THR A 56 -35.40 17.95 28.64
C THR A 56 -34.96 16.89 29.66
N LYS A 57 -34.71 15.64 29.25
CA LYS A 57 -34.28 14.57 30.16
C LYS A 57 -32.89 14.76 30.76
N HIS A 58 -32.13 15.77 30.30
CA HIS A 58 -30.74 16.02 30.72
C HIS A 58 -30.55 17.27 31.57
N GLY A 59 -31.64 17.81 32.12
CA GLY A 59 -31.64 19.04 32.91
C GLY A 59 -31.58 20.29 32.03
N GLY A 60 -32.46 21.25 32.30
CA GLY A 60 -32.62 22.47 31.50
C GLY A 60 -33.66 22.36 30.39
N ASP A 61 -33.92 23.50 29.76
CA ASP A 61 -34.81 23.60 28.60
C ASP A 61 -34.25 22.83 27.39
N PRO A 62 -35.11 22.32 26.49
CA PRO A 62 -34.62 21.70 25.27
C PRO A 62 -33.91 22.75 24.42
N ILE A 63 -32.88 22.36 23.67
CA ILE A 63 -32.15 23.27 22.78
C ILE A 63 -31.90 22.59 21.44
N LEU A 64 -32.37 23.21 20.36
CA LEU A 64 -32.11 22.85 18.97
C LEU A 64 -31.17 23.90 18.34
N THR A 65 -29.92 23.53 18.12
CA THR A 65 -28.93 24.40 17.48
C THR A 65 -28.99 24.26 15.97
N VAL A 66 -29.13 25.38 15.25
CA VAL A 66 -29.27 25.46 13.79
C VAL A 66 -28.18 26.36 13.20
N LYS A 67 -27.65 26.01 12.03
CA LYS A 67 -26.59 26.77 11.32
C LYS A 67 -27.08 28.17 10.93
N SER A 68 -26.26 29.19 11.18
CA SER A 68 -26.53 30.59 10.81
C SER A 68 -26.54 30.77 9.28
N LYS A 69 -27.65 31.25 8.69
CA LYS A 69 -27.79 31.43 7.23
C LYS A 69 -27.08 32.70 6.73
N LYS A 70 -26.08 32.57 5.84
CA LYS A 70 -25.79 33.61 4.82
C LYS A 70 -26.80 33.45 3.68
N ARG A 71 -27.64 34.46 3.43
CA ARG A 71 -28.69 34.46 2.40
C ARG A 71 -28.11 34.28 0.98
N ARG A 72 -28.58 33.28 0.22
CA ARG A 72 -28.71 33.33 -1.26
C ARG A 72 -29.82 32.37 -1.75
N LYS A 73 -30.51 32.81 -2.82
CA LYS A 73 -31.80 32.34 -3.38
C LYS A 73 -31.76 30.91 -3.97
N MET A 74 -32.93 30.25 -3.92
CA MET A 74 -33.29 28.96 -4.55
C MET A 74 -33.42 29.03 -6.08
N PRO A 75 -33.51 27.87 -6.78
CA PRO A 75 -34.84 27.37 -7.20
C PRO A 75 -35.14 25.88 -6.88
N LEU A 76 -36.30 25.43 -7.35
CA LEU A 76 -37.28 24.47 -6.82
C LEU A 76 -37.02 22.96 -7.03
N VAL A 77 -37.47 22.21 -6.02
CA VAL A 77 -38.23 20.94 -5.96
C VAL A 77 -37.96 19.83 -7.00
N ASN A 78 -37.65 18.63 -6.49
CA ASN A 78 -38.27 17.40 -6.97
C ASN A 78 -38.45 16.37 -5.84
N GLU A 79 -39.59 15.69 -5.90
CA GLU A 79 -40.25 14.90 -4.84
C GLU A 79 -39.66 13.50 -4.62
N GLY A 80 -39.93 12.94 -3.44
CA GLY A 80 -39.94 11.49 -3.21
C GLY A 80 -38.70 10.89 -2.56
N LYS A 81 -38.45 11.13 -1.25
CA LYS A 81 -37.56 10.28 -0.45
C LYS A 81 -38.17 9.91 0.90
N LYS A 82 -38.08 8.62 1.24
CA LYS A 82 -38.53 8.00 2.50
C LYS A 82 -37.85 8.65 3.72
N PRO A 83 -38.49 8.66 4.91
CA PRO A 83 -37.96 9.32 6.10
C PRO A 83 -36.62 8.71 6.54
N GLN A 84 -35.58 9.54 6.58
CA GLN A 84 -34.21 9.17 6.95
C GLN A 84 -34.01 9.33 8.47
N ARG A 85 -33.63 8.23 9.16
CA ARG A 85 -33.35 8.20 10.60
C ARG A 85 -31.83 8.17 10.84
N TYR A 86 -31.30 9.10 11.64
CA TYR A 86 -29.88 9.25 11.98
C TYR A 86 -29.53 8.97 13.46
N SER A 87 -28.97 7.81 13.77
CA SER A 87 -28.53 7.47 15.13
C SER A 87 -27.22 8.18 15.52
N LEU A 88 -27.23 8.98 16.59
CA LEU A 88 -26.06 9.65 17.19
C LEU A 88 -25.57 8.97 18.49
N ARG A 89 -25.76 7.66 18.66
CA ARG A 89 -25.10 6.94 19.77
C ARG A 89 -23.59 6.89 19.55
N ALA A 90 -22.84 7.06 20.64
CA ALA A 90 -21.39 6.95 20.72
C ALA A 90 -20.87 5.58 20.23
N LYS A 91 -20.74 5.44 18.92
CA LYS A 91 -19.78 4.56 18.25
C LYS A 91 -18.61 5.46 17.83
N GLY A 92 -17.39 4.90 17.83
CA GLY A 92 -16.13 5.65 17.70
C GLY A 92 -16.16 6.76 16.65
N GLN A 93 -15.38 7.83 16.86
CA GLN A 93 -15.38 9.03 16.01
C GLN A 93 -15.54 8.67 14.54
N ILE A 94 -16.60 9.17 13.94
CA ILE A 94 -16.96 8.90 12.55
C ILE A 94 -16.14 9.85 11.68
N ASP A 95 -15.64 9.37 10.53
CA ASP A 95 -14.99 10.23 9.56
C ASP A 95 -16.03 11.05 8.79
N TYR A 96 -16.22 12.31 9.18
CA TYR A 96 -17.19 13.22 8.58
C TYR A 96 -16.80 13.71 7.17
N ILE A 97 -15.58 13.42 6.69
CA ILE A 97 -15.14 13.82 5.35
C ILE A 97 -15.76 12.91 4.27
N THR A 98 -15.88 11.60 4.54
CA THR A 98 -16.47 10.63 3.59
C THR A 98 -17.99 10.78 3.42
N LEU A 99 -18.66 11.37 4.42
CA LEU A 99 -20.10 11.67 4.39
C LEU A 99 -20.48 12.75 3.37
N ASN A 100 -19.55 13.65 3.00
CA ASN A 100 -19.79 14.66 1.97
C ASN A 100 -19.69 14.10 0.53
N GLU A 101 -19.08 12.92 0.36
CA GLU A 101 -18.85 12.26 -0.93
C GLU A 101 -19.81 11.09 -1.20
N GLY A 102 -20.82 10.89 -0.32
CA GLY A 102 -21.86 9.88 -0.53
C GLY A 102 -21.45 8.44 -0.20
N GLN A 103 -20.35 8.24 0.53
CA GLN A 103 -19.90 6.91 0.97
C GLN A 103 -20.40 6.57 2.38
N ASP A 104 -20.53 5.26 2.67
CA ASP A 104 -20.96 4.71 3.95
C ASP A 104 -20.11 5.21 5.15
N VAL A 105 -20.72 5.21 6.34
CA VAL A 105 -20.09 5.64 7.60
C VAL A 105 -18.85 4.79 7.91
N ARG A 106 -17.65 5.35 7.71
CA ARG A 106 -16.36 4.72 8.07
C ARG A 106 -15.95 5.10 9.50
N LEU A 107 -15.50 4.12 10.28
CA LEU A 107 -14.93 4.34 11.61
C LEU A 107 -13.54 4.97 11.46
N ARG A 108 -13.28 6.11 12.12
CA ARG A 108 -11.99 6.84 12.07
C ARG A 108 -10.77 5.99 12.44
N SER A 109 -10.98 4.98 13.29
CA SER A 109 -9.94 4.12 13.85
C SER A 109 -9.89 2.70 13.25
N LYS A 110 -10.70 2.37 12.24
CA LYS A 110 -10.72 1.01 11.67
C LYS A 110 -11.04 1.04 10.17
N HIS A 111 -10.07 0.60 9.37
CA HIS A 111 -10.27 0.41 7.93
C HIS A 111 -11.31 -0.70 7.66
N PRO A 112 -12.23 -0.53 6.69
CA PRO A 112 -13.29 -1.51 6.41
C PRO A 112 -12.76 -2.90 6.05
N HIS A 113 -11.57 -2.98 5.45
CA HIS A 113 -10.96 -4.26 5.07
C HIS A 113 -10.26 -4.99 6.23
N ILE A 114 -10.21 -4.45 7.46
CA ILE A 114 -9.56 -5.15 8.59
C ILE A 114 -10.26 -6.47 8.92
N ASP A 115 -11.59 -6.49 9.02
CA ASP A 115 -12.29 -7.75 9.36
C ASP A 115 -12.19 -8.80 8.24
N PRO A 116 -12.41 -8.46 6.95
CA PRO A 116 -12.09 -9.35 5.84
C PRO A 116 -10.64 -9.83 5.82
N PHE A 117 -9.69 -8.92 6.06
CA PHE A 117 -8.27 -9.24 6.14
C PHE A 117 -8.01 -10.30 7.21
N LEU A 118 -8.48 -10.10 8.45
CA LEU A 118 -8.24 -11.06 9.53
C LEU A 118 -8.86 -12.44 9.24
N ARG A 119 -10.04 -12.50 8.60
CA ARG A 119 -10.62 -13.78 8.17
C ARG A 119 -9.78 -14.45 7.08
N CYS A 120 -9.33 -13.69 6.10
CA CYS A 120 -8.48 -14.19 5.02
C CYS A 120 -7.10 -14.62 5.54
N PHE A 121 -6.55 -13.90 6.53
CA PHE A 121 -5.31 -14.24 7.21
C PHE A 121 -5.41 -15.61 7.85
N GLU A 122 -6.45 -15.87 8.66
CA GLU A 122 -6.62 -17.17 9.30
C GLU A 122 -6.92 -18.29 8.29
N LYS A 123 -7.60 -18.01 7.16
CA LYS A 123 -7.81 -18.97 6.07
C LYS A 123 -6.49 -19.46 5.47
N TRP A 124 -5.52 -18.55 5.28
CA TRP A 124 -4.25 -18.84 4.60
C TRP A 124 -3.07 -18.98 5.57
N ARG A 125 -3.33 -18.97 6.88
CA ARG A 125 -2.32 -19.18 7.90
C ARG A 125 -1.79 -20.60 7.81
N SER A 126 -0.49 -20.74 7.71
CA SER A 126 0.20 -22.02 7.68
C SER A 126 1.48 -21.93 8.52
N VAL A 127 2.21 -23.05 8.62
CA VAL A 127 3.54 -23.03 9.24
C VAL A 127 4.45 -22.18 8.35
N ASP A 128 5.06 -21.16 8.94
CA ASP A 128 5.96 -20.28 8.22
C ASP A 128 7.08 -21.10 7.54
N GLU A 129 7.22 -20.96 6.23
CA GLU A 129 8.41 -21.45 5.55
C GLU A 129 9.63 -20.68 6.04
N THR A 130 10.68 -21.40 6.43
CA THR A 130 11.92 -20.80 6.94
C THR A 130 13.15 -21.38 6.26
N ILE A 131 14.23 -20.60 6.25
CA ILE A 131 15.52 -20.97 5.67
C ILE A 131 16.65 -20.31 6.48
N SER A 132 17.82 -20.94 6.54
CA SER A 132 19.00 -20.24 7.09
C SER A 132 19.60 -19.27 6.09
N SER A 133 20.36 -18.29 6.58
CA SER A 133 21.05 -17.28 5.79
C SER A 133 22.01 -17.92 4.79
N GLU A 134 22.74 -18.96 5.21
CA GLU A 134 23.64 -19.72 4.35
C GLU A 134 22.89 -20.46 3.24
N GLN A 135 21.80 -21.16 3.60
CA GLN A 135 20.98 -21.88 2.63
C GLN A 135 20.31 -20.93 1.65
N LEU A 136 19.82 -19.79 2.12
CA LEU A 136 19.21 -18.76 1.27
C LEU A 136 20.21 -18.22 0.25
N LEU A 137 21.44 -17.94 0.67
CA LEU A 137 22.50 -17.51 -0.25
C LEU A 137 22.82 -18.58 -1.30
N LYS A 138 22.91 -19.85 -0.89
CA LYS A 138 23.26 -20.97 -1.76
C LYS A 138 22.14 -21.36 -2.73
N LEU A 139 20.88 -21.30 -2.28
CA LEU A 139 19.70 -21.79 -2.99
C LEU A 139 18.85 -20.66 -3.58
N PHE A 140 19.32 -19.41 -3.53
CA PHE A 140 18.57 -18.24 -3.99
C PHE A 140 17.88 -18.43 -5.36
N PRO A 141 18.52 -19.01 -6.39
CA PRO A 141 17.87 -19.24 -7.69
C PRO A 141 16.63 -20.15 -7.65
N SER A 142 16.45 -20.95 -6.60
CA SER A 142 15.32 -21.87 -6.43
C SER A 142 14.27 -21.38 -5.44
N VAL A 143 14.55 -20.31 -4.68
CA VAL A 143 13.61 -19.74 -3.71
C VAL A 143 12.54 -18.93 -4.45
N THR A 144 11.34 -19.47 -4.59
CA THR A 144 10.23 -18.83 -5.34
C THR A 144 8.98 -18.59 -4.50
N THR A 145 9.03 -18.94 -3.21
CA THR A 145 7.98 -18.70 -2.20
C THR A 145 8.46 -17.71 -1.13
N PRO A 146 7.54 -16.96 -0.49
CA PRO A 146 7.89 -16.08 0.63
C PRO A 146 8.38 -16.92 1.81
N LEU A 147 9.36 -16.41 2.55
CA LEU A 147 9.94 -17.15 3.66
C LEU A 147 10.55 -16.22 4.72
N LYS A 148 10.71 -16.75 5.93
CA LYS A 148 11.49 -16.11 7.00
C LYS A 148 12.91 -16.66 7.02
N VAL A 149 13.89 -15.79 7.28
CA VAL A 149 15.25 -16.21 7.61
C VAL A 149 15.27 -16.60 9.09
N ASN A 150 15.65 -17.83 9.41
CA ASN A 150 15.61 -18.35 10.79
C ASN A 150 16.83 -17.94 11.64
N ASP A 151 17.88 -17.40 11.02
CA ASP A 151 19.06 -16.84 11.68
C ASP A 151 19.43 -15.43 11.15
N PRO A 152 18.53 -14.41 11.25
CA PRO A 152 18.72 -13.10 10.62
C PRO A 152 20.06 -12.42 10.91
N ALA A 153 20.65 -12.67 12.08
CA ALA A 153 21.96 -12.15 12.47
C ALA A 153 23.11 -12.58 11.54
N HIS A 154 22.98 -13.72 10.85
CA HIS A 154 23.97 -14.22 9.88
C HIS A 154 23.67 -13.81 8.44
N SER A 155 22.60 -13.06 8.18
CA SER A 155 22.21 -12.62 6.84
C SER A 155 23.15 -11.58 6.23
N GLY A 156 24.03 -10.98 7.04
CA GLY A 156 24.84 -9.82 6.67
C GLY A 156 24.11 -8.48 6.81
N MET A 157 22.80 -8.49 7.04
CA MET A 157 22.02 -7.28 7.29
C MET A 157 22.46 -6.62 8.60
N LYS A 158 22.65 -5.29 8.56
CA LYS A 158 22.94 -4.47 9.74
C LYS A 158 22.15 -3.19 9.68
N VAL A 159 21.53 -2.85 10.80
CA VAL A 159 20.77 -1.60 10.92
C VAL A 159 21.30 -0.88 12.16
N PRO A 160 21.71 0.39 12.05
CA PRO A 160 22.11 1.15 13.23
C PRO A 160 20.91 1.34 14.17
N PRO A 161 21.12 1.56 15.47
CA PRO A 161 20.03 1.91 16.38
C PRO A 161 19.27 3.15 15.86
N LEU A 162 18.00 2.95 15.50
CA LEU A 162 17.15 3.97 14.92
C LEU A 162 15.75 3.89 15.53
N ASP A 163 15.16 5.06 15.72
CA ASP A 163 13.74 5.26 15.94
C ASP A 163 13.30 6.53 15.18
N VAL A 164 12.02 6.91 15.28
CA VAL A 164 11.51 8.09 14.56
C VAL A 164 12.19 9.38 15.04
N ALA A 165 12.52 9.51 16.32
CA ALA A 165 13.13 10.71 16.86
C ALA A 165 14.59 10.89 16.42
N ILE A 166 15.37 9.80 16.42
CA ILE A 166 16.74 9.78 15.87
C ILE A 166 16.69 10.03 14.36
N LEU A 167 15.76 9.39 13.65
CA LEU A 167 15.60 9.58 12.22
C LEU A 167 15.33 11.04 11.87
N THR A 168 14.38 11.70 12.58
CA THR A 168 14.09 13.13 12.39
C THR A 168 15.33 14.01 12.60
N LYS A 169 16.20 13.69 13.56
CA LYS A 169 17.46 14.43 13.77
C LYS A 169 18.45 14.24 12.61
N ILE A 170 18.55 13.02 12.07
CA ILE A 170 19.47 12.71 10.97
C ILE A 170 19.03 13.40 9.68
N VAL A 171 17.75 13.30 9.33
CA VAL A 171 17.25 13.77 8.03
C VAL A 171 16.85 15.24 8.03
N GLY A 172 16.65 15.82 9.23
CA GLY A 172 16.19 17.18 9.45
C GLY A 172 14.68 17.27 9.65
N GLU A 173 14.25 18.18 10.52
CA GLU A 173 12.85 18.39 10.87
C GLU A 173 11.96 18.78 9.68
N ASP A 174 12.49 19.55 8.74
CA ASP A 174 11.80 20.04 7.55
C ASP A 174 11.80 19.05 6.37
N HIS A 175 12.46 17.89 6.52
CA HIS A 175 12.50 16.88 5.46
C HIS A 175 11.09 16.40 5.13
N VAL A 176 10.72 16.40 3.85
CA VAL A 176 9.37 16.01 3.42
C VAL A 176 9.27 14.49 3.32
N VAL A 177 8.24 13.93 3.92
CA VAL A 177 7.89 12.51 3.87
C VAL A 177 6.46 12.35 3.35
N ASP A 178 6.26 11.35 2.49
CA ASP A 178 4.92 10.99 2.02
C ASP A 178 4.24 10.12 3.09
N VAL A 179 3.11 10.60 3.60
CA VAL A 179 2.33 9.98 4.67
C VAL A 179 0.98 9.53 4.11
N MET A 180 0.72 8.23 4.15
CA MET A 180 -0.53 7.65 3.69
C MET A 180 -1.62 7.81 4.75
N ASP A 181 -2.76 8.39 4.38
CA ASP A 181 -4.00 8.24 5.14
C ASP A 181 -4.56 6.83 4.90
N VAL A 182 -4.66 6.03 5.97
CA VAL A 182 -5.02 4.62 5.87
C VAL A 182 -6.46 4.43 5.38
N GLN A 183 -7.36 5.40 5.58
CA GLN A 183 -8.75 5.24 5.15
C GLN A 183 -8.97 5.45 3.67
N SER A 184 -8.30 6.46 3.12
CA SER A 184 -8.39 6.80 1.69
C SER A 184 -7.35 6.08 0.84
N GLN A 185 -6.32 5.50 1.47
CA GLN A 185 -5.11 4.97 0.82
C GLN A 185 -4.39 6.04 -0.04
N GLN A 186 -4.60 7.34 0.26
CA GLN A 186 -3.97 8.46 -0.44
C GLN A 186 -2.82 9.04 0.39
N ASN A 187 -1.82 9.59 -0.30
CA ASN A 187 -0.66 10.22 0.34
C ASN A 187 -0.84 11.73 0.51
N GLU A 188 -0.42 12.22 1.67
CA GLU A 188 -0.21 13.62 2.02
C GLU A 188 1.29 13.89 2.18
N ARG A 189 1.71 15.15 2.04
CA ARG A 189 3.10 15.55 2.28
C ARG A 189 3.23 16.19 3.65
N TRP A 190 4.05 15.59 4.51
CA TRP A 190 4.32 16.06 5.85
C TRP A 190 5.81 16.33 6.02
N THR A 191 6.19 17.14 7.00
CA THR A 191 7.57 17.21 7.45
C THR A 191 7.87 16.09 8.45
N MET A 192 9.14 15.70 8.57
CA MET A 192 9.57 14.70 9.56
C MET A 192 9.31 15.14 11.00
N LYS A 193 9.26 16.45 11.26
CA LYS A 193 8.77 16.98 12.54
C LYS A 193 7.31 16.65 12.77
N GLN A 194 6.43 16.96 11.80
CA GLN A 194 5.00 16.66 11.91
C GLN A 194 4.76 15.15 12.09
N TRP A 195 5.50 14.32 11.35
CA TRP A 195 5.41 12.87 11.47
C TRP A 195 5.87 12.39 12.85
N ASN A 196 7.00 12.87 13.36
CA ASN A 196 7.49 12.49 14.69
C ASN A 196 6.54 12.95 15.81
N ASP A 197 5.96 14.15 15.68
CA ASP A 197 4.96 14.66 16.63
C ASP A 197 3.71 13.76 16.64
N TYR A 198 3.26 13.29 15.48
CA TYR A 198 2.13 12.36 15.37
C TYR A 198 2.45 10.93 15.84
N TYR A 199 3.60 10.39 15.45
CA TYR A 199 3.97 9.01 15.70
C TYR A 199 4.43 8.82 17.16
N THR A 200 5.34 9.67 17.63
CA THR A 200 6.00 9.50 18.93
C THR A 200 5.30 10.28 20.04
N ASN A 201 4.93 11.54 19.78
CA ASN A 201 4.50 12.47 20.83
C ASN A 201 2.98 12.48 21.05
N THR A 202 2.19 11.97 20.10
CA THR A 202 0.72 11.93 20.19
C THR A 202 0.25 10.54 20.61
N PRO A 203 -0.42 10.38 21.77
CA PRO A 203 -0.99 9.10 22.18
C PRO A 203 -2.00 8.57 21.16
N ALA A 204 -2.07 7.24 20.99
CA ALA A 204 -2.92 6.62 19.97
C ALA A 204 -4.41 7.03 20.03
N LYS A 205 -4.94 7.28 21.24
CA LYS A 205 -6.31 7.74 21.48
C LYS A 205 -6.58 9.19 21.01
N ASP A 206 -5.52 9.98 20.92
CA ASP A 206 -5.57 11.42 20.58
C ASP A 206 -5.21 11.66 19.11
N ARG A 207 -4.74 10.62 18.39
CA ARG A 207 -4.48 10.67 16.96
C ARG A 207 -5.78 10.93 16.20
N ASP A 208 -5.74 11.89 15.30
CA ASP A 208 -6.88 12.33 14.51
C ASP A 208 -7.21 11.31 13.40
N ARG A 209 -6.23 10.69 12.76
CA ARG A 209 -6.49 9.60 11.81
C ARG A 209 -5.39 8.57 11.91
N ILE A 210 -5.62 7.39 11.35
CA ILE A 210 -4.57 6.39 11.19
C ILE A 210 -3.78 6.77 9.94
N ARG A 211 -2.49 7.02 10.12
CA ARG A 211 -1.56 7.36 9.06
C ARG A 211 -0.36 6.43 9.07
N ASN A 212 0.27 6.27 7.92
CA ASN A 212 1.34 5.30 7.73
C ASN A 212 2.43 5.85 6.81
N VAL A 213 3.70 5.58 7.11
CA VAL A 213 4.81 5.86 6.21
C VAL A 213 5.40 4.53 5.74
N ILE A 214 5.29 4.26 4.44
CA ILE A 214 5.75 3.01 3.83
C ILE A 214 6.81 3.20 2.73
N SER A 215 7.07 4.44 2.31
CA SER A 215 7.88 4.72 1.12
C SER A 215 9.04 5.69 1.40
N PHE A 216 9.55 5.74 2.64
CA PHE A 216 10.65 6.66 2.97
C PHE A 216 12.01 6.07 2.55
N GLU A 217 12.44 6.41 1.34
CA GLU A 217 13.70 5.95 0.73
C GLU A 217 14.90 6.70 1.30
N VAL A 218 15.91 5.98 1.79
CA VAL A 218 17.04 6.57 2.53
C VAL A 218 18.41 6.28 1.93
N SER A 219 18.50 5.65 0.75
CA SER A 219 19.80 5.33 0.13
C SER A 219 20.62 6.57 -0.17
N GLY A 220 19.96 7.69 -0.48
CA GLY A 220 20.62 8.97 -0.77
C GLY A 220 21.08 9.76 0.46
N ILE A 221 20.70 9.35 1.68
CA ILE A 221 21.04 10.05 2.92
C ILE A 221 22.36 9.47 3.41
N PRO A 222 23.49 10.21 3.45
CA PRO A 222 24.82 9.63 3.66
C PRO A 222 24.96 8.73 4.88
N GLU A 223 24.41 9.15 6.03
CA GLU A 223 24.47 8.45 7.31
C GLU A 223 23.68 7.13 7.25
N LEU A 224 22.49 7.15 6.66
CA LEU A 224 21.59 5.99 6.59
C LEU A 224 21.93 5.05 5.44
N GLY A 225 22.23 5.62 4.28
CA GLY A 225 22.62 4.90 3.07
C GLY A 225 23.88 4.07 3.28
N LYS A 226 24.86 4.55 4.06
CA LYS A 226 26.04 3.76 4.46
C LYS A 226 25.82 2.93 5.72
N GLY A 227 25.02 3.44 6.67
CA GLY A 227 24.78 2.77 7.96
C GLY A 227 23.94 1.51 7.85
N ILE A 228 22.96 1.48 6.96
CA ILE A 228 22.10 0.32 6.73
C ILE A 228 22.77 -0.61 5.71
N GLN A 229 23.11 -1.83 6.13
CA GLN A 229 23.59 -2.91 5.27
C GLN A 229 22.41 -3.84 4.96
N ARG A 230 22.23 -4.19 3.69
CA ARG A 230 21.16 -5.12 3.26
C ARG A 230 21.59 -6.57 3.53
N PRO A 231 20.68 -7.55 3.46
CA PRO A 231 21.08 -8.95 3.45
C PRO A 231 22.08 -9.22 2.32
N THR A 232 23.15 -9.98 2.59
CA THR A 232 24.19 -10.33 1.60
C THR A 232 23.60 -11.02 0.38
N VAL A 233 22.57 -11.85 0.56
CA VAL A 233 21.88 -12.49 -0.56
C VAL A 233 21.23 -11.47 -1.50
N VAL A 234 20.80 -10.32 -1.00
CA VAL A 234 20.26 -9.23 -1.83
C VAL A 234 21.40 -8.53 -2.56
N ASP A 235 22.47 -8.16 -1.85
CA ASP A 235 23.60 -7.43 -2.46
C ASP A 235 24.25 -8.18 -3.63
N VAL A 236 24.31 -9.51 -3.59
CA VAL A 236 24.91 -10.32 -4.67
C VAL A 236 23.94 -10.70 -5.79
N ASN A 237 22.63 -10.49 -5.61
CA ASN A 237 21.61 -10.87 -6.59
C ASN A 237 20.77 -9.71 -7.13
N ASP A 238 20.86 -8.50 -6.55
CA ASP A 238 20.17 -7.32 -7.07
C ASP A 238 20.68 -7.00 -8.47
N LEU A 239 19.82 -7.22 -9.45
CA LEU A 239 20.13 -7.03 -10.86
C LEU A 239 20.55 -5.59 -11.16
N ALA A 240 19.99 -4.61 -10.45
CA ALA A 240 20.42 -3.23 -10.62
C ALA A 240 21.89 -3.05 -10.20
N ASP A 241 22.34 -3.68 -9.11
CA ASP A 241 23.76 -3.64 -8.71
C ASP A 241 24.67 -4.38 -9.69
N LEU A 242 24.23 -5.52 -10.22
CA LEU A 242 25.04 -6.33 -11.14
C LEU A 242 25.32 -5.65 -12.48
N VAL A 243 24.42 -4.76 -12.93
CA VAL A 243 24.45 -4.21 -14.30
C VAL A 243 24.65 -2.70 -14.34
N TRP A 244 24.55 -1.99 -13.20
CA TRP A 244 24.90 -0.57 -13.17
C TRP A 244 26.41 -0.39 -13.38
N PRO A 245 26.84 0.59 -14.18
CA PRO A 245 28.27 0.82 -14.39
C PRO A 245 28.96 1.24 -13.09
N GLU A 246 30.14 0.68 -12.83
CA GLU A 246 30.99 1.05 -11.69
C GLU A 246 31.47 2.50 -11.79
N THR A 247 31.79 2.95 -13.01
CA THR A 247 32.13 4.34 -13.31
C THR A 247 30.90 5.11 -13.74
N TYR A 248 30.76 6.35 -13.27
CA TYR A 248 29.65 7.22 -13.66
C TYR A 248 29.59 7.39 -15.18
N ASP A 249 28.42 7.11 -15.76
CA ASP A 249 28.10 7.31 -17.17
C ASP A 249 26.98 8.35 -17.25
N GLU A 250 27.27 9.53 -17.79
CA GLU A 250 26.30 10.64 -17.95
C GLU A 250 25.03 10.23 -18.71
N ASN A 251 25.12 9.27 -19.63
CA ASN A 251 23.97 8.79 -20.40
C ASN A 251 23.03 7.92 -19.58
N VAL A 252 23.51 7.39 -18.44
CA VAL A 252 22.78 6.48 -17.55
C VAL A 252 22.39 7.18 -16.25
N GLY A 253 23.27 8.02 -15.71
CA GLY A 253 23.13 8.74 -14.45
C GLY A 253 23.14 7.83 -13.22
N ASP A 254 22.56 8.33 -12.12
CA ASP A 254 22.56 7.62 -10.84
C ASP A 254 21.73 6.33 -10.86
N PRO A 255 22.12 5.31 -10.06
CA PRO A 255 21.34 4.08 -9.91
C PRO A 255 19.93 4.32 -9.36
N PRO A 256 18.98 3.41 -9.63
CA PRO A 256 17.64 3.46 -9.05
C PRO A 256 17.70 3.47 -7.52
N LYS A 257 17.01 4.43 -6.92
CA LYS A 257 16.88 4.59 -5.45
C LYS A 257 15.63 3.87 -4.98
N VAL A 258 15.76 2.56 -4.76
CA VAL A 258 14.67 1.67 -4.30
C VAL A 258 15.17 0.62 -3.30
N LYS A 259 16.40 0.78 -2.82
CA LYS A 259 17.15 -0.32 -2.19
C LYS A 259 16.95 -0.35 -0.68
N LYS A 260 16.65 0.80 -0.06
CA LYS A 260 16.61 0.97 1.40
C LYS A 260 15.48 1.92 1.74
N TYR A 261 14.46 1.37 2.39
CA TYR A 261 13.30 2.08 2.90
C TYR A 261 13.22 1.94 4.41
N ILE A 262 12.80 3.01 5.07
CA ILE A 262 12.33 2.97 6.45
C ILE A 262 10.80 3.07 6.42
N LEU A 263 10.14 2.12 7.08
CA LEU A 263 8.69 2.13 7.23
C LEU A 263 8.35 2.36 8.70
N MET A 264 7.42 3.28 8.94
CA MET A 264 6.96 3.69 10.26
C MET A 264 5.44 3.60 10.25
N SER A 265 4.92 2.61 10.94
CA SER A 265 3.49 2.27 10.88
C SER A 265 2.89 2.31 12.27
N VAL A 266 1.77 3.01 12.42
CA VAL A 266 1.03 2.96 13.68
C VAL A 266 0.10 1.73 13.74
N ALA A 267 -0.30 1.37 14.95
CA ALA A 267 -1.29 0.33 15.19
C ALA A 267 -2.57 0.59 14.38
N ASN A 268 -3.15 -0.49 13.86
CA ASN A 268 -4.28 -0.52 12.95
C ASN A 268 -4.04 0.05 11.55
N ALA A 269 -2.80 0.38 11.18
CA ALA A 269 -2.49 0.73 9.81
C ALA A 269 -2.70 -0.46 8.87
N TYR A 270 -3.32 -0.19 7.72
CA TYR A 270 -3.62 -1.13 6.65
C TYR A 270 -3.12 -0.59 5.32
N THR A 271 -2.45 -1.44 4.55
CA THR A 271 -2.09 -1.20 3.15
C THR A 271 -2.81 -2.25 2.32
N ASP A 272 -3.64 -1.80 1.38
CA ASP A 272 -4.47 -2.69 0.58
C ASP A 272 -3.67 -3.57 -0.39
N PHE A 273 -4.35 -4.48 -1.09
CA PHE A 273 -3.71 -5.36 -2.05
C PHE A 273 -2.97 -4.58 -3.14
N HIS A 274 -1.71 -4.92 -3.33
CA HIS A 274 -0.88 -4.31 -4.36
C HIS A 274 0.18 -5.28 -4.86
N LEU A 275 0.77 -4.91 -5.98
CA LEU A 275 2.05 -5.42 -6.46
C LEU A 275 3.12 -4.35 -6.17
N ASP A 276 4.27 -4.77 -5.67
CA ASP A 276 5.44 -3.90 -5.69
C ASP A 276 5.77 -3.49 -7.12
N PHE A 277 6.34 -2.29 -7.27
CA PHE A 277 6.67 -1.75 -8.58
C PHE A 277 7.56 -2.70 -9.37
N SER A 278 7.19 -2.93 -10.63
CA SER A 278 7.77 -3.90 -11.56
C SER A 278 7.86 -5.33 -11.00
N GLY A 279 7.02 -5.66 -10.03
CA GLY A 279 7.00 -6.95 -9.34
C GLY A 279 8.33 -7.25 -8.68
N THR A 280 9.01 -6.24 -8.11
CA THR A 280 10.29 -6.44 -7.43
C THR A 280 10.18 -7.49 -6.32
N SER A 281 11.30 -8.15 -6.03
CA SER A 281 11.43 -8.89 -4.78
C SER A 281 11.68 -7.91 -3.63
N VAL A 282 11.28 -8.29 -2.42
CA VAL A 282 11.38 -7.46 -1.22
C VAL A 282 12.10 -8.20 -0.10
N TYR A 283 12.93 -7.49 0.66
CA TYR A 283 13.37 -7.92 1.98
C TYR A 283 12.77 -6.98 3.04
N TYR A 284 12.40 -7.52 4.19
CA TYR A 284 11.67 -6.80 5.23
C TYR A 284 12.17 -7.22 6.61
N ASN A 285 12.74 -6.28 7.38
CA ASN A 285 13.27 -6.54 8.71
C ASN A 285 12.52 -5.71 9.77
N ILE A 286 11.85 -6.41 10.69
CA ILE A 286 11.09 -5.77 11.77
C ILE A 286 12.05 -5.38 12.89
N LEU A 287 12.28 -4.10 13.11
CA LEU A 287 13.08 -3.63 14.25
C LEU A 287 12.24 -3.55 15.52
N LYS A 288 10.98 -3.13 15.38
CA LYS A 288 10.01 -2.99 16.46
C LYS A 288 8.60 -3.28 15.95
N GLY A 289 7.78 -3.85 16.84
CA GLY A 289 6.36 -4.09 16.61
C GLY A 289 6.11 -5.37 15.82
N SER A 290 5.01 -5.38 15.06
CA SER A 290 4.57 -6.55 14.30
C SER A 290 3.80 -6.17 13.03
N LYS A 291 3.79 -7.10 12.08
CA LYS A 291 3.08 -7.00 10.81
C LYS A 291 2.39 -8.31 10.48
N LYS A 292 1.23 -8.24 9.85
CA LYS A 292 0.55 -9.39 9.25
C LYS A 292 0.49 -9.19 7.75
N PHE A 293 0.97 -10.18 7.00
CA PHE A 293 0.92 -10.20 5.55
C PHE A 293 -0.01 -11.31 5.08
N ILE A 294 -0.76 -11.03 4.02
CA ILE A 294 -1.40 -12.07 3.19
C ILE A 294 -0.83 -11.88 1.79
N LEU A 295 -0.28 -12.94 1.22
CA LEU A 295 0.38 -12.92 -0.08
C LEU A 295 -0.22 -13.96 -1.01
N PHE A 296 -0.39 -13.61 -2.27
CA PHE A 296 -0.90 -14.48 -3.32
C PHE A 296 0.10 -14.56 -4.47
N PRO A 297 0.43 -15.77 -4.97
CA PRO A 297 1.44 -15.92 -6.00
C PRO A 297 0.98 -15.31 -7.34
N PRO A 298 1.92 -14.85 -8.20
CA PRO A 298 1.65 -14.24 -9.52
C PRO A 298 1.18 -15.24 -10.60
N THR A 299 0.24 -16.12 -10.26
CA THR A 299 -0.40 -17.00 -11.23
C THR A 299 -1.17 -16.19 -12.27
N ASP A 300 -1.34 -16.72 -13.48
CA ASP A 300 -2.11 -16.04 -14.53
C ASP A 300 -3.54 -15.69 -14.08
N SER A 301 -4.17 -16.57 -13.30
CA SER A 301 -5.50 -16.34 -12.72
C SER A 301 -5.49 -15.18 -11.73
N ASN A 302 -4.58 -15.19 -10.75
CA ASN A 302 -4.51 -14.15 -9.73
C ASN A 302 -4.18 -12.78 -10.33
N LEU A 303 -3.27 -12.72 -11.32
CA LEU A 303 -2.93 -11.48 -12.00
C LEU A 303 -4.07 -10.96 -12.88
N ALA A 304 -4.88 -11.84 -13.48
CA ALA A 304 -6.08 -11.43 -14.20
C ALA A 304 -7.13 -10.83 -13.25
N GLU A 305 -7.35 -11.45 -12.08
CA GLU A 305 -8.23 -10.91 -11.04
C GLU A 305 -7.73 -9.57 -10.47
N TYR A 306 -6.42 -9.45 -10.22
CA TYR A 306 -5.81 -8.20 -9.79
C TYR A 306 -6.09 -7.07 -10.78
N LYS A 307 -5.89 -7.31 -12.08
CA LYS A 307 -6.20 -6.31 -13.13
C LYS A 307 -7.67 -5.92 -13.13
N ARG A 308 -8.58 -6.90 -13.12
CA ARG A 308 -10.03 -6.64 -13.06
C ARG A 308 -10.41 -5.81 -11.85
N TRP A 309 -9.76 -6.04 -10.71
CA TRP A 309 -9.98 -5.27 -9.49
C TRP A 309 -9.42 -3.86 -9.56
N CYS A 310 -8.23 -3.65 -10.14
CA CYS A 310 -7.69 -2.31 -10.38
C CYS A 310 -8.57 -1.46 -11.32
N ASP A 311 -9.23 -2.11 -12.28
CA ASP A 311 -10.11 -1.44 -13.24
C ASP A 311 -11.56 -1.27 -12.73
N ASP A 312 -11.87 -1.70 -11.50
CA ASP A 312 -13.22 -1.62 -10.92
C ASP A 312 -13.46 -0.26 -10.23
N ASP A 313 -14.49 0.48 -10.63
CA ASP A 313 -14.85 1.77 -10.01
C ASP A 313 -15.17 1.64 -8.50
N ASN A 314 -15.51 0.43 -8.04
CA ASN A 314 -15.78 0.12 -6.64
C ASN A 314 -14.61 -0.61 -5.95
N GLN A 315 -13.38 -0.55 -6.50
CA GLN A 315 -12.18 -1.20 -5.98
C GLN A 315 -12.06 -1.11 -4.44
N SER A 316 -12.26 0.10 -3.88
CA SER A 316 -12.12 0.38 -2.44
C SER A 316 -13.17 -0.28 -1.53
N LEU A 317 -14.23 -0.86 -2.10
CA LEU A 317 -15.28 -1.60 -1.38
C LEU A 317 -15.10 -3.12 -1.53
N ILE A 318 -14.23 -3.56 -2.43
CA ILE A 318 -14.03 -4.96 -2.79
C ILE A 318 -12.74 -5.45 -2.14
N PHE A 319 -12.88 -6.40 -1.21
CA PHE A 319 -11.74 -7.09 -0.63
C PHE A 319 -11.19 -8.15 -1.62
N LEU A 320 -10.10 -7.84 -2.32
CA LEU A 320 -9.56 -8.69 -3.39
C LEU A 320 -9.18 -10.11 -2.92
N GLY A 321 -8.77 -10.28 -1.66
CA GLY A 321 -8.36 -11.59 -1.12
C GLY A 321 -9.43 -12.68 -1.18
N ASP A 322 -10.71 -12.34 -1.35
CA ASP A 322 -11.80 -13.29 -1.56
C ASP A 322 -11.84 -13.88 -2.98
N ARG A 323 -11.15 -13.25 -3.94
CA ARG A 323 -11.08 -13.65 -5.37
C ARG A 323 -9.75 -14.29 -5.76
N LEU A 324 -8.79 -14.33 -4.85
CA LEU A 324 -7.44 -14.86 -5.10
C LEU A 324 -7.25 -16.24 -4.47
N ASP A 325 -6.43 -17.06 -5.13
CA ASP A 325 -6.17 -18.45 -4.74
C ASP A 325 -4.71 -18.71 -4.40
N LYS A 326 -4.48 -19.80 -3.66
CA LYS A 326 -3.16 -20.28 -3.22
C LYS A 326 -2.42 -19.24 -2.34
N GLY A 327 -3.17 -18.56 -1.48
CA GLY A 327 -2.61 -17.58 -0.57
C GLY A 327 -1.74 -18.21 0.52
N VAL A 328 -0.84 -17.40 1.07
CA VAL A 328 -0.08 -17.69 2.28
C VAL A 328 -0.14 -16.48 3.20
N ALA A 329 -0.10 -16.70 4.52
CA ALA A 329 -0.15 -15.63 5.50
C ALA A 329 0.99 -15.73 6.52
N TYR A 330 1.63 -14.60 6.80
CA TYR A 330 2.78 -14.50 7.70
C TYR A 330 2.55 -13.45 8.77
N GLU A 331 2.80 -13.80 10.03
CA GLU A 331 2.86 -12.87 11.15
C GLU A 331 4.34 -12.60 11.46
N LEU A 332 4.79 -11.37 11.28
CA LEU A 332 6.15 -10.94 11.52
C LEU A 332 6.22 -10.15 12.83
N THR A 333 7.25 -10.39 13.62
CA THR A 333 7.52 -9.73 14.90
C THR A 333 8.95 -9.20 14.93
N ALA A 334 9.26 -8.35 15.92
CA ALA A 334 10.60 -7.75 16.06
C ALA A 334 11.72 -8.82 16.02
N GLY A 335 12.72 -8.58 15.18
CA GLY A 335 13.83 -9.49 14.90
C GLY A 335 13.68 -10.29 13.61
N ASP A 336 12.46 -10.47 13.09
CA ASP A 336 12.23 -11.24 11.86
C ASP A 336 12.88 -10.56 10.63
N LEU A 337 13.43 -11.37 9.74
CA LEU A 337 13.82 -11.00 8.38
C LEU A 337 13.00 -11.84 7.40
N PHE A 338 12.17 -11.16 6.62
CA PHE A 338 11.23 -11.77 5.69
C PHE A 338 11.62 -11.46 4.25
N MET A 339 11.57 -12.47 3.39
CA MET A 339 11.89 -12.37 1.97
C MET A 339 10.64 -12.66 1.15
N ILE A 340 10.31 -11.77 0.22
CA ILE A 340 9.17 -11.90 -0.70
C ILE A 340 9.74 -11.95 -2.12
N PRO A 341 9.57 -13.07 -2.84
CA PRO A 341 9.92 -13.15 -4.26
C PRO A 341 9.05 -12.24 -5.14
N ALA A 342 9.48 -12.07 -6.39
CA ALA A 342 8.83 -11.18 -7.33
C ALA A 342 7.34 -11.48 -7.57
N GLY A 343 6.55 -10.41 -7.64
CA GLY A 343 5.18 -10.45 -8.18
C GLY A 343 4.10 -10.98 -7.23
N TYR A 344 4.40 -11.21 -5.95
CA TYR A 344 3.34 -11.56 -4.99
C TYR A 344 2.39 -10.37 -4.79
N ILE A 345 1.09 -10.62 -5.03
CA ILE A 345 0.03 -9.67 -4.70
C ILE A 345 -0.18 -9.76 -3.20
N HIS A 346 -0.10 -8.66 -2.48
CA HIS A 346 -0.17 -8.73 -1.02
C HIS A 346 -0.84 -7.51 -0.38
N ALA A 347 -1.44 -7.74 0.79
CA ALA A 347 -1.98 -6.73 1.69
C ALA A 347 -1.32 -6.86 3.06
N VAL A 348 -1.25 -5.74 3.79
CA VAL A 348 -0.50 -5.67 5.06
C VAL A 348 -1.33 -5.01 6.13
N TYR A 349 -1.42 -5.65 7.30
CA TYR A 349 -2.02 -5.10 8.51
C TYR A 349 -0.96 -4.93 9.59
N THR A 350 -1.07 -3.86 10.38
CA THR A 350 -0.13 -3.51 11.45
C THR A 350 -0.84 -3.61 12.81
N PRO A 351 -0.67 -4.70 13.58
CA PRO A 351 -1.33 -4.85 14.87
C PRO A 351 -0.90 -3.81 15.92
N GLU A 352 0.37 -3.39 15.89
CA GLU A 352 0.95 -2.45 16.85
C GLU A 352 1.91 -1.45 16.18
N ASP A 353 2.23 -0.34 16.85
CA ASP A 353 3.19 0.63 16.34
C ASP A 353 4.54 -0.05 16.00
N SER A 354 4.97 0.06 14.75
CA SER A 354 6.05 -0.72 14.16
C SER A 354 7.05 0.13 13.40
N PHE A 355 8.31 -0.26 13.47
CA PHE A 355 9.42 0.37 12.77
C PHE A 355 10.22 -0.70 12.03
N ILE A 356 10.40 -0.51 10.73
CA ILE A 356 10.90 -1.55 9.82
C ILE A 356 11.94 -0.93 8.88
N VAL A 357 12.97 -1.70 8.57
CA VAL A 357 13.82 -1.46 7.40
C VAL A 357 13.55 -2.52 6.34
N GLY A 358 13.35 -2.08 5.10
CA GLY A 358 13.15 -2.97 3.97
C GLY A 358 13.76 -2.42 2.69
N GLY A 359 13.53 -3.12 1.58
CA GLY A 359 14.01 -2.68 0.28
C GLY A 359 13.57 -3.58 -0.85
N ASN A 360 13.56 -3.00 -2.05
CA ASN A 360 13.18 -3.68 -3.28
C ASN A 360 14.44 -3.99 -4.09
N TYR A 361 14.38 -5.09 -4.85
CA TYR A 361 15.43 -5.47 -5.77
C TYR A 361 14.86 -6.28 -6.94
N LEU A 362 15.55 -6.21 -8.08
CA LEU A 362 15.27 -7.06 -9.23
C LEU A 362 16.20 -8.27 -9.18
N SER A 363 15.80 -9.41 -9.72
CA SER A 363 16.65 -10.61 -9.76
C SER A 363 16.62 -11.26 -11.14
N LEU A 364 17.70 -11.97 -11.50
CA LEU A 364 17.72 -12.78 -12.73
C LEU A 364 16.73 -13.94 -12.67
N ARG A 365 16.57 -14.55 -11.49
CA ARG A 365 15.60 -15.63 -11.21
C ARG A 365 14.18 -15.23 -11.62
N ASP A 366 13.83 -13.97 -11.41
CA ASP A 366 12.46 -13.50 -11.60
C ASP A 366 12.28 -12.61 -12.84
N LEU A 367 13.26 -12.60 -13.76
CA LEU A 367 13.29 -11.67 -14.89
C LEU A 367 12.00 -11.68 -15.73
N THR A 368 11.43 -12.87 -15.95
CA THR A 368 10.16 -13.01 -16.69
C THR A 368 8.99 -12.42 -15.91
N THR A 369 8.95 -12.63 -14.60
CA THR A 369 7.92 -12.07 -13.71
C THR A 369 8.01 -10.55 -13.70
N HIS A 370 9.20 -9.96 -13.55
CA HIS A 370 9.38 -8.51 -13.59
C HIS A 370 8.83 -7.89 -14.88
N ILE A 371 9.18 -8.46 -16.03
CA ILE A 371 8.70 -8.00 -17.35
C ILE A 371 7.17 -8.15 -17.46
N LYS A 372 6.61 -9.24 -16.94
CA LYS A 372 5.17 -9.48 -16.93
C LYS A 372 4.44 -8.43 -16.08
N ILE A 373 4.93 -8.12 -14.88
CA ILE A 373 4.31 -7.12 -14.01
C ILE A 373 4.44 -5.71 -14.60
N VAL A 374 5.55 -5.35 -15.25
CA VAL A 374 5.66 -4.07 -15.96
C VAL A 374 4.58 -3.89 -17.03
N LYS A 375 4.20 -4.96 -17.73
CA LYS A 375 3.06 -4.89 -18.68
C LYS A 375 1.74 -4.67 -17.97
N ILE A 376 1.54 -5.31 -16.81
CA ILE A 376 0.35 -5.07 -15.98
C ILE A 376 0.30 -3.62 -15.52
N GLU A 377 1.41 -3.05 -15.03
CA GLU A 377 1.49 -1.63 -14.64
C GLU A 377 1.10 -0.70 -15.79
N GLN A 378 1.48 -1.02 -17.02
CA GLN A 378 1.11 -0.27 -18.22
C GLN A 378 -0.38 -0.41 -18.54
N GLU A 379 -0.93 -1.63 -18.46
CA GLU A 379 -2.34 -1.92 -18.72
C GLU A 379 -3.27 -1.27 -17.69
N THR A 380 -2.87 -1.24 -16.41
CA THR A 380 -3.61 -0.60 -15.31
C THR A 380 -3.22 0.87 -15.11
N HIS A 381 -2.52 1.48 -16.07
CA HIS A 381 -2.19 2.91 -16.10
C HIS A 381 -1.48 3.44 -14.84
N VAL A 382 -0.60 2.64 -14.22
CA VAL A 382 0.14 3.04 -13.03
C VAL A 382 0.97 4.30 -13.33
N PRO A 383 0.81 5.39 -12.57
CA PRO A 383 1.59 6.60 -12.77
C PRO A 383 3.09 6.35 -12.70
N LYS A 384 3.87 6.97 -13.58
CA LYS A 384 5.32 6.69 -13.72
C LYS A 384 6.11 6.82 -12.42
N LYS A 385 5.73 7.75 -11.54
CA LYS A 385 6.34 7.96 -10.22
C LYS A 385 6.21 6.77 -9.27
N PHE A 386 5.27 5.86 -9.52
CA PHE A 386 5.03 4.63 -8.76
C PHE A 386 5.54 3.38 -9.49
N THR A 387 6.29 3.53 -10.59
CA THR A 387 6.93 2.42 -11.31
C THR A 387 8.43 2.39 -11.04
N PHE A 388 9.08 1.25 -11.28
CA PHE A 388 10.53 1.13 -11.06
C PHE A 388 11.32 2.16 -11.89
N PRO A 389 12.16 3.00 -11.26
CA PRO A 389 12.96 3.99 -11.96
C PRO A 389 13.94 3.34 -12.94
N LYS A 390 13.99 3.80 -14.18
CA LYS A 390 14.97 3.35 -15.20
C LYS A 390 14.93 1.83 -15.47
N PHE A 391 13.77 1.18 -15.32
CA PHE A 391 13.62 -0.26 -15.61
C PHE A 391 14.14 -0.66 -17.00
N GLU A 392 13.81 0.11 -18.04
CA GLU A 392 14.28 -0.11 -19.41
C GLU A 392 15.82 -0.12 -19.53
N ILE A 393 16.50 0.73 -18.75
CA ILE A 393 17.96 0.80 -18.71
C ILE A 393 18.51 -0.45 -18.02
N VAL A 394 17.93 -0.88 -16.90
CA VAL A 394 18.34 -2.12 -16.22
C VAL A 394 18.19 -3.33 -17.15
N MET A 395 17.07 -3.43 -17.88
CA MET A 395 16.85 -4.52 -18.86
C MET A 395 17.85 -4.47 -20.02
N GLY A 396 18.09 -3.29 -20.60
CA GLY A 396 19.08 -3.12 -21.66
C GLY A 396 20.51 -3.47 -21.22
N ARG A 397 20.90 -3.02 -20.02
CA ARG A 397 22.19 -3.33 -19.40
C ARG A 397 22.33 -4.80 -19.04
N THR A 398 21.24 -5.45 -18.62
CA THR A 398 21.20 -6.90 -18.41
C THR A 398 21.53 -7.64 -19.70
N CYS A 399 21.01 -7.20 -20.84
CA CYS A 399 21.35 -7.77 -22.15
C CYS A 399 22.85 -7.64 -22.47
N GLU A 400 23.45 -6.46 -22.27
CA GLU A 400 24.91 -6.28 -22.44
C GLU A 400 25.73 -7.12 -21.47
N TRP A 401 25.29 -7.20 -20.21
CA TRP A 401 25.94 -7.98 -19.16
C TRP A 401 25.92 -9.48 -19.46
N LEU A 402 24.82 -10.01 -20.00
CA LEU A 402 24.73 -11.40 -20.48
C LEU A 402 25.67 -11.65 -21.67
N LEU A 403 25.79 -10.68 -22.57
CA LEU A 403 26.66 -10.80 -23.76
C LEU A 403 28.16 -10.73 -23.47
N LYS A 404 28.56 -10.26 -22.28
CA LYS A 404 29.97 -10.25 -21.86
C LYS A 404 30.48 -11.64 -21.47
N ASP A 405 29.59 -12.57 -21.13
CA ASP A 405 29.96 -13.94 -20.75
C ASP A 405 28.76 -14.87 -20.99
N GLU A 406 28.87 -15.70 -22.04
CA GLU A 406 27.80 -16.61 -22.48
C GLU A 406 27.39 -17.65 -21.42
N SER A 407 28.23 -17.92 -20.41
CA SER A 407 27.86 -18.81 -19.30
C SER A 407 26.73 -18.21 -18.44
N ARG A 408 26.57 -16.88 -18.45
CA ARG A 408 25.50 -16.17 -17.73
C ARG A 408 24.13 -16.43 -18.34
N VAL A 409 24.05 -16.62 -19.65
CA VAL A 409 22.82 -16.99 -20.37
C VAL A 409 22.27 -18.31 -19.85
N GLU A 410 23.15 -19.28 -19.64
CA GLU A 410 22.78 -20.61 -19.13
C GLU A 410 22.32 -20.54 -17.68
N LYS A 411 23.07 -19.83 -16.82
CA LYS A 411 22.70 -19.62 -15.40
C LYS A 411 21.40 -18.86 -15.23
N THR A 412 21.08 -17.95 -16.15
CA THR A 412 19.84 -17.16 -16.12
C THR A 412 18.64 -17.98 -16.56
N GLY A 413 18.84 -19.03 -17.36
CA GLY A 413 17.75 -19.81 -17.94
C GLY A 413 17.25 -19.21 -19.26
N ILE A 414 17.10 -20.07 -20.26
CA ILE A 414 16.77 -19.66 -21.64
C ILE A 414 15.45 -18.89 -21.71
N ASP A 415 14.42 -19.32 -20.97
CA ASP A 415 13.10 -18.68 -20.99
C ASP A 415 13.14 -17.22 -20.49
N HIS A 416 13.94 -16.95 -19.46
CA HIS A 416 14.15 -15.60 -18.94
C HIS A 416 14.85 -14.71 -19.96
N VAL A 417 15.89 -15.23 -20.62
CA VAL A 417 16.63 -14.50 -21.66
C VAL A 417 15.74 -14.24 -22.88
N GLN A 418 14.90 -15.20 -23.29
CA GLN A 418 13.93 -15.01 -24.36
C GLN A 418 12.88 -13.95 -23.98
N SER A 419 12.40 -13.94 -22.74
CA SER A 419 11.47 -12.91 -22.25
C SER A 419 12.10 -11.51 -22.34
N LEU A 420 13.35 -11.36 -21.92
CA LEU A 420 14.13 -10.13 -22.05
C LEU A 420 14.28 -9.67 -23.51
N ILE A 421 14.63 -10.60 -24.41
CA ILE A 421 14.73 -10.32 -25.86
C ILE A 421 13.39 -9.80 -26.37
N ARG A 422 12.28 -10.47 -26.06
CA ARG A 422 10.93 -10.07 -26.51
C ARG A 422 10.56 -8.68 -25.97
N TYR A 423 10.88 -8.39 -24.71
CA TYR A 423 10.67 -7.07 -24.11
C TYR A 423 11.46 -5.98 -24.85
N LEU A 424 12.76 -6.18 -25.06
CA LEU A 424 13.63 -5.19 -25.71
C LEU A 424 13.32 -5.01 -27.20
N ARG A 425 12.68 -6.00 -27.85
CA ARG A 425 12.19 -5.89 -29.24
C ARG A 425 11.02 -4.92 -29.40
N ASP A 426 10.32 -4.56 -28.32
CA ASP A 426 9.27 -3.54 -28.41
C ASP A 426 9.90 -2.20 -28.87
N PRO A 427 9.41 -1.59 -29.97
CA PRO A 427 9.89 -0.28 -30.43
C PRO A 427 9.70 0.84 -29.39
N LYS A 428 8.75 0.71 -28.48
CA LYS A 428 8.48 1.68 -27.41
C LYS A 428 9.57 1.68 -26.33
N VAL A 429 10.26 0.56 -26.12
CA VAL A 429 11.35 0.43 -25.15
C VAL A 429 12.59 1.11 -25.70
N LYS A 430 12.99 2.23 -25.10
CA LYS A 430 14.11 3.05 -25.56
C LYS A 430 15.36 2.70 -24.78
N TYR A 431 16.33 2.12 -25.48
CA TYR A 431 17.64 1.80 -24.92
C TYR A 431 18.73 2.05 -25.95
N LYS A 432 19.79 2.74 -25.54
CA LYS A 432 21.01 2.96 -26.33
C LYS A 432 22.14 2.14 -25.70
N PRO A 433 22.58 1.04 -26.34
CA PRO A 433 23.70 0.26 -25.83
C PRO A 433 24.99 1.06 -25.80
N THR A 434 25.92 0.67 -24.92
CA THR A 434 27.28 1.24 -24.88
C THR A 434 28.21 0.46 -25.79
N ASP A 435 28.14 -0.87 -25.78
CA ASP A 435 29.09 -1.75 -26.46
C ASP A 435 28.62 -2.17 -27.86
N TYR A 436 27.44 -1.68 -28.29
CA TYR A 436 26.79 -2.08 -29.55
C TYR A 436 26.28 -0.89 -30.35
N LYS A 437 26.41 -0.97 -31.68
CA LYS A 437 25.96 0.10 -32.61
C LYS A 437 24.48 0.43 -32.45
N THR A 438 23.64 -0.59 -32.28
CA THR A 438 22.19 -0.42 -32.07
C THR A 438 21.63 -1.46 -31.11
N LYS A 439 20.49 -1.14 -30.49
CA LYS A 439 19.67 -2.08 -29.70
C LYS A 439 19.40 -3.38 -30.49
N TRP A 440 19.14 -3.27 -31.79
CA TRP A 440 18.84 -4.42 -32.65
C TRP A 440 20.05 -5.33 -32.88
N THR A 441 21.25 -4.76 -33.08
CA THR A 441 22.47 -5.57 -33.21
C THR A 441 22.80 -6.35 -31.93
N MET A 442 22.58 -5.71 -30.78
CA MET A 442 22.73 -6.34 -29.46
C MET A 442 21.73 -7.49 -29.27
N ILE A 443 20.44 -7.23 -29.53
CA ILE A 443 19.37 -8.24 -29.44
C ILE A 443 19.65 -9.42 -30.37
N LYS A 444 20.08 -9.16 -31.61
CA LYS A 444 20.38 -10.22 -32.58
C LYS A 444 21.46 -11.14 -32.05
N LYS A 445 22.58 -10.58 -31.55
CA LYS A 445 23.68 -11.38 -31.00
C LYS A 445 23.24 -12.25 -29.82
N LEU A 446 22.42 -11.72 -28.91
CA LEU A 446 21.92 -12.49 -27.77
C LEU A 446 20.96 -13.60 -28.23
N ASN A 447 20.13 -13.33 -29.23
CA ASN A 447 19.22 -14.31 -29.82
C ASN A 447 20.00 -15.45 -30.49
N ASP A 448 21.07 -15.15 -31.23
CA ASP A 448 21.92 -16.17 -31.88
C ASP A 448 22.55 -17.13 -30.85
N ILE A 449 23.00 -16.61 -29.69
CA ILE A 449 23.52 -17.45 -28.58
C ILE A 449 22.44 -18.38 -28.03
N VAL A 450 21.23 -17.85 -27.81
CA VAL A 450 20.09 -18.63 -27.31
C VAL A 450 19.70 -19.74 -28.29
N ASP A 451 19.60 -19.43 -29.59
CA ASP A 451 19.21 -20.38 -30.63
C ASP A 451 20.25 -21.50 -30.80
N ASN A 452 21.54 -21.15 -30.75
CA ASN A 452 22.63 -22.12 -30.79
C ASN A 452 22.60 -23.08 -29.60
N LYS A 453 22.34 -22.57 -28.38
CA LYS A 453 22.23 -23.39 -27.17
C LYS A 453 20.97 -24.28 -27.17
N ALA A 454 19.83 -23.76 -27.62
CA ALA A 454 18.60 -24.55 -27.76
C ALA A 454 18.80 -25.72 -28.74
N THR A 455 19.44 -25.46 -29.89
CA THR A 455 19.73 -26.48 -30.89
C THR A 455 20.71 -27.54 -30.38
N ALA A 456 21.71 -27.15 -29.57
CA ALA A 456 22.66 -28.07 -28.96
C ALA A 456 22.03 -28.98 -27.89
N ALA A 457 21.03 -28.48 -27.14
CA ALA A 457 20.29 -29.27 -26.17
C ALA A 457 19.45 -30.37 -26.84
N THR A 458 18.73 -30.04 -27.92
CA THR A 458 17.90 -31.01 -28.67
C THR A 458 18.73 -32.13 -29.32
N LYS A 459 20.00 -31.86 -29.67
CA LYS A 459 20.92 -32.87 -30.22
C LYS A 459 21.53 -33.81 -29.17
N LYS A 460 21.49 -33.46 -27.88
CA LYS A 460 21.98 -34.30 -26.77
C LYS A 460 20.88 -35.18 -26.16
N SER A 461 19.62 -34.89 -26.44
CA SER A 461 18.45 -35.67 -25.99
C SER A 461 17.97 -36.73 -26.98
N ASN A 462 18.59 -36.79 -28.16
CA ASN A 462 18.47 -37.85 -29.16
C ASN A 462 19.76 -38.65 -29.18
#